data_AF-E9GJ11-F1
#
_entry.id   AF-E9GJ11-F1
#
_cell.length_a   1.000
_cell.length_b   1.000
_cell.length_c   1.000
_cell.angle_alpha   90.00
_cell.angle_beta   90.00
_cell.angle_gamma   90.00
#
_symmetry.space_group_name_H-M   'P 1'
#
loop_
_entity.id
_entity.type
_entity.pdbx_description
1 polymer ?
#
loop_
_entity_poly.entity_id
_entity_poly.type
_entity_poly.pdbx_seq_one_letter_code
_entity_poly.pdbx_strand_id
1 'polypeptide(L)'
;MMGNWPSPWQLDAIGSTLGFDHYPNLILNFGDEMNLWQRTINTLSGLVALYYWRWNVMTVVDRIASETLSIDNLTTIEEIEQRYLSLFIFNTHFSLNYQLPPTSSVIQAAGLNCAPPQPLTQDLESFIDGSGDDGCIILSFGSILKGVDLPDDVRRLFLSTFSRLKQRVIWKWEDESKLGKDDFIPPNVKFMSWLPQQDLLGHPKVRLFITHGGLNSIQEAVYHKVPLIILPVFVDQPINARIAQNVFYDAIQQILSDPSYKERIDKLSAVMQDQMESPMDRVIYWIEYVIRHEGGSHLRTSSQRHLEKYANY
;
A
#
# COMPACT_ATOMS: atom_id res chain seq x y z
N MET A 1 -8.00 -0.27 -5.59
CA MET A 1 -6.91 -0.25 -4.60
C MET A 1 -5.63 -0.64 -5.30
N MET A 2 -4.60 0.20 -5.30
CA MET A 2 -3.24 -0.25 -5.63
C MET A 2 -2.68 -0.95 -4.39
N GLY A 3 -3.15 -2.17 -4.14
CA GLY A 3 -2.57 -3.02 -3.12
C GLY A 3 -1.29 -3.63 -3.67
N ASN A 4 -0.18 -3.45 -2.95
CA ASN A 4 1.07 -4.22 -3.14
C ASN A 4 0.86 -5.67 -2.66
N TRP A 5 -0.21 -6.29 -3.14
CA TRP A 5 -0.45 -7.71 -3.00
C TRP A 5 0.39 -8.44 -4.06
N PRO A 6 0.77 -9.71 -3.85
CA PRO A 6 1.47 -10.48 -4.87
C PRO A 6 0.70 -10.42 -6.19
N SER A 7 1.36 -9.94 -7.24
CA SER A 7 0.74 -9.94 -8.55
C SER A 7 0.57 -11.38 -9.05
N PRO A 8 -0.37 -11.64 -9.97
CA PRO A 8 -0.51 -12.96 -10.56
C PRO A 8 0.79 -13.48 -11.17
N TRP A 9 1.60 -12.61 -11.82
CA TRP A 9 2.87 -13.01 -12.42
C TRP A 9 3.96 -13.31 -11.38
N GLN A 10 3.97 -12.62 -10.23
CA GLN A 10 4.86 -12.98 -9.13
C GLN A 10 4.49 -14.35 -8.56
N LEU A 11 3.19 -14.64 -8.40
CA LEU A 11 2.74 -15.95 -7.95
C LEU A 11 3.05 -17.06 -8.97
N ASP A 12 2.88 -16.78 -10.27
CA ASP A 12 3.23 -17.70 -11.35
C ASP A 12 4.73 -18.03 -11.35
N ALA A 13 5.60 -17.03 -11.17
CA ALA A 13 7.05 -17.19 -11.14
C ALA A 13 7.53 -18.17 -10.05
N ILE A 14 6.83 -18.23 -8.90
CA ILE A 14 7.12 -19.20 -7.83
C ILE A 14 6.26 -20.47 -7.87
N GLY A 15 5.45 -20.66 -8.92
CA GLY A 15 4.52 -21.78 -9.04
C GLY A 15 3.47 -21.82 -7.93
N SER A 16 3.11 -20.65 -7.38
CA SER A 16 2.05 -20.52 -6.39
C SER A 16 0.68 -20.50 -7.05
N THR A 17 -0.34 -20.93 -6.31
CA THR A 17 -1.72 -20.84 -6.77
C THR A 17 -2.11 -19.38 -6.99
N LEU A 18 -2.69 -19.09 -8.16
CA LEU A 18 -3.06 -17.74 -8.58
C LEU A 18 -4.33 -17.21 -7.88
N GLY A 19 -5.19 -18.11 -7.37
CA GLY A 19 -6.34 -17.75 -6.54
C GLY A 19 -7.43 -16.93 -7.23
N PHE A 20 -7.56 -16.98 -8.57
CA PHE A 20 -8.51 -16.12 -9.32
C PHE A 20 -9.99 -16.27 -8.95
N ASP A 21 -10.36 -17.29 -8.16
CA ASP A 21 -11.71 -17.51 -7.66
C ASP A 21 -12.09 -16.61 -6.46
N HIS A 22 -11.12 -16.06 -5.73
CA HIS A 22 -11.33 -15.18 -4.57
C HIS A 22 -10.40 -13.96 -4.56
N TYR A 23 -9.37 -13.95 -5.40
CA TYR A 23 -8.41 -12.86 -5.51
C TYR A 23 -8.74 -11.99 -6.74
N PRO A 24 -9.25 -10.76 -6.56
CA PRO A 24 -9.66 -9.92 -7.66
C PRO A 24 -8.46 -9.42 -8.48
N ASN A 25 -8.62 -9.43 -9.79
CA ASN A 25 -7.66 -8.89 -10.74
C ASN A 25 -7.63 -7.36 -10.63
N LEU A 26 -6.43 -6.78 -10.59
CA LEU A 26 -6.17 -5.33 -10.49
C LEU A 26 -6.85 -4.51 -11.61
N ILE A 27 -7.15 -5.13 -12.75
CA ILE A 27 -7.80 -4.47 -13.90
C ILE A 27 -9.33 -4.37 -13.70
N LEU A 28 -9.92 -5.22 -12.86
CA LEU A 28 -11.36 -5.28 -12.64
C LEU A 28 -11.73 -4.61 -11.31
N ASN A 29 -12.89 -3.98 -11.27
CA ASN A 29 -13.42 -3.36 -10.05
C ASN A 29 -14.22 -4.38 -9.21
N PHE A 30 -13.62 -5.52 -8.89
CA PHE A 30 -14.23 -6.57 -8.06
C PHE A 30 -13.58 -6.62 -6.67
N GLY A 31 -14.36 -7.03 -5.66
CA GLY A 31 -13.84 -7.41 -4.34
C GLY A 31 -13.55 -8.91 -4.25
N ASP A 32 -13.25 -9.40 -3.06
CA ASP A 32 -13.14 -10.83 -2.74
C ASP A 32 -14.51 -11.55 -2.68
N GLU A 33 -15.56 -10.83 -2.34
CA GLU A 33 -16.93 -11.33 -2.41
C GLU A 33 -17.47 -11.29 -3.85
N MET A 34 -17.06 -12.28 -4.66
CA MET A 34 -17.50 -12.45 -6.05
C MET A 34 -18.57 -13.54 -6.19
N ASN A 35 -19.61 -13.25 -6.99
CA ASN A 35 -20.53 -14.27 -7.49
C ASN A 35 -19.87 -15.11 -8.60
N LEU A 36 -20.52 -16.22 -9.01
CA LEU A 36 -19.97 -17.14 -10.01
C LEU A 36 -19.55 -16.46 -11.33
N TRP A 37 -20.33 -15.49 -11.81
CA TRP A 37 -20.02 -14.78 -13.06
C TRP A 37 -18.84 -13.83 -12.90
N GLN A 38 -18.78 -13.10 -11.79
CA GLN A 38 -17.64 -12.25 -11.46
C GLN A 38 -16.37 -13.09 -11.34
N ARG A 39 -16.41 -14.24 -10.66
CA ARG A 39 -15.28 -15.18 -10.58
C ARG A 39 -14.83 -15.68 -11.96
N THR A 40 -15.78 -15.99 -12.83
CA THR A 40 -15.49 -16.42 -14.20
C THR A 40 -14.79 -15.33 -14.99
N ILE A 41 -15.32 -14.11 -14.98
CA ILE A 41 -14.72 -12.95 -15.66
C ILE A 41 -13.34 -12.64 -15.07
N ASN A 42 -13.20 -12.71 -13.74
CA ASN A 42 -11.94 -12.49 -13.03
C ASN A 42 -10.87 -13.51 -13.42
N THR A 43 -11.25 -14.78 -13.53
CA THR A 43 -10.36 -15.86 -13.96
C THR A 43 -9.91 -15.67 -15.39
N LEU A 44 -10.85 -15.41 -16.31
CA LEU A 44 -10.52 -15.21 -17.72
C LEU A 44 -9.63 -13.97 -17.92
N SER A 45 -9.95 -12.86 -17.28
CA SER A 45 -9.13 -11.65 -17.36
C SER A 45 -7.74 -11.86 -16.74
N GLY A 46 -7.64 -12.61 -15.63
CA GLY A 46 -6.39 -12.98 -14.98
C GLY A 46 -5.48 -13.80 -15.89
N LEU A 47 -6.02 -14.81 -16.56
CA LEU A 47 -5.29 -15.62 -17.53
C LEU A 47 -4.82 -14.81 -18.74
N VAL A 48 -5.68 -13.93 -19.28
CA VAL A 48 -5.31 -13.04 -20.38
C VAL A 48 -4.18 -12.08 -19.94
N ALA A 49 -4.28 -11.51 -18.74
CA ALA A 49 -3.26 -10.62 -18.20
C ALA A 49 -1.92 -11.34 -17.99
N LEU A 50 -1.93 -12.58 -17.48
CA LEU A 50 -0.73 -13.41 -17.35
C LEU A 50 -0.08 -13.70 -18.71
N TYR A 51 -0.88 -14.13 -19.69
CA TYR A 51 -0.40 -14.39 -21.04
C TYR A 51 0.20 -13.12 -21.66
N TYR A 52 -0.48 -11.98 -21.52
CA TYR A 52 0.00 -10.70 -22.01
C TYR A 52 1.31 -10.30 -21.33
N TRP A 53 1.38 -10.40 -20.00
CA TRP A 53 2.58 -10.12 -19.22
C TRP A 53 3.76 -10.95 -19.72
N ARG A 54 3.59 -12.28 -19.80
CA ARG A 54 4.64 -13.22 -20.17
C ARG A 54 5.17 -13.00 -21.59
N TRP A 55 4.31 -12.76 -22.57
CA TRP A 55 4.75 -12.69 -23.97
C TRP A 55 4.94 -11.30 -24.55
N ASN A 56 4.37 -10.26 -23.93
CA ASN A 56 4.49 -8.89 -24.43
C ASN A 56 5.29 -8.01 -23.48
N VAL A 57 5.05 -8.12 -22.16
CA VAL A 57 5.77 -7.27 -21.19
C VAL A 57 7.18 -7.80 -20.99
N MET A 58 7.34 -9.08 -20.65
CA MET A 58 8.66 -9.65 -20.34
C MET A 58 9.62 -9.63 -21.53
N THR A 59 9.13 -9.84 -22.75
CA THR A 59 9.95 -9.74 -23.97
C THR A 59 10.50 -8.33 -24.20
N VAL A 60 9.70 -7.30 -23.88
CA VAL A 60 10.15 -5.90 -23.92
C VAL A 60 11.13 -5.61 -22.79
N VAL A 61 10.87 -6.12 -21.59
CA VAL A 61 11.77 -5.93 -20.43
C VAL A 61 13.12 -6.59 -20.69
N ASP A 62 13.16 -7.82 -21.21
CA ASP A 62 14.40 -8.53 -21.55
C ASP A 62 15.22 -7.74 -22.59
N ARG A 63 14.57 -7.21 -23.63
CA ARG A 63 15.24 -6.35 -24.63
C ARG A 63 15.82 -5.09 -23.99
N ILE A 64 15.02 -4.37 -23.20
CA ILE A 64 15.48 -3.15 -22.51
C ILE A 64 16.63 -3.47 -21.56
N ALA A 65 16.58 -4.59 -20.85
CA ALA A 65 17.64 -5.02 -19.94
C ALA A 65 18.94 -5.31 -20.68
N SER A 66 18.87 -6.03 -21.80
CA SER A 66 20.04 -6.31 -22.66
C SER A 66 20.66 -5.03 -23.22
N GLU A 67 19.84 -4.10 -23.74
CA GLU A 67 20.30 -2.79 -24.25
C GLU A 67 20.94 -1.94 -23.14
N THR A 68 20.29 -1.86 -21.98
CA THR A 68 20.74 -1.01 -20.86
C THR A 68 22.04 -1.53 -20.24
N LEU A 69 22.17 -2.86 -20.10
CA LEU A 69 23.36 -3.49 -19.53
C LEU A 69 24.48 -3.67 -20.55
N SER A 70 24.20 -3.46 -21.85
CA SER A 70 25.14 -3.72 -22.95
C SER A 70 25.66 -5.16 -22.95
N ILE A 71 24.77 -6.11 -22.69
CA ILE A 71 25.08 -7.55 -22.67
C ILE A 71 24.29 -8.21 -23.80
N ASP A 72 25.02 -8.71 -24.80
CA ASP A 72 24.46 -9.55 -25.86
C ASP A 72 24.08 -10.93 -25.29
N ASN A 73 22.92 -11.46 -25.70
CA ASN A 73 22.37 -12.73 -25.22
C ASN A 73 22.19 -12.81 -23.69
N LEU A 74 21.70 -11.73 -23.08
CA LEU A 74 21.34 -11.72 -21.66
C LEU A 74 20.33 -12.85 -21.35
N THR A 75 20.58 -13.59 -20.26
CA THR A 75 19.63 -14.56 -19.71
C THR A 75 18.29 -13.87 -19.44
N THR A 76 17.20 -14.44 -19.94
CA THR A 76 15.87 -13.84 -19.77
C THR A 76 15.48 -13.81 -18.29
N ILE A 77 14.65 -12.85 -17.91
CA ILE A 77 14.15 -12.79 -16.53
C ILE A 77 13.40 -14.07 -16.17
N GLU A 78 12.68 -14.67 -17.11
CA GLU A 78 12.01 -15.95 -16.90
C GLU A 78 13.01 -17.06 -16.53
N GLU A 79 14.13 -17.17 -17.25
CA GLU A 79 15.17 -18.15 -16.93
C GLU A 79 15.83 -17.86 -15.57
N ILE A 80 16.01 -16.58 -15.22
CA ILE A 80 16.53 -16.17 -13.91
C ILE A 80 15.56 -16.60 -12.80
N GLU A 81 14.26 -16.32 -12.97
CA GLU A 81 13.22 -16.74 -12.03
C GLU A 81 13.20 -18.27 -11.89
N GLN A 82 13.25 -19.00 -13.01
CA GLN A 82 13.22 -20.45 -13.01
C GLN A 82 14.48 -21.12 -12.46
N ARG A 83 15.65 -20.47 -12.47
CA ARG A 83 16.89 -21.06 -11.95
C ARG A 83 17.23 -20.61 -10.53
N TYR A 84 16.97 -19.35 -10.20
CA TYR A 84 17.52 -18.73 -9.00
C TYR A 84 16.47 -18.26 -7.99
N LEU A 85 15.20 -18.10 -8.39
CA LEU A 85 14.16 -17.67 -7.47
C LEU A 85 13.77 -18.80 -6.50
N SER A 86 14.04 -18.55 -5.23
CA SER A 86 13.79 -19.51 -4.13
C SER A 86 12.57 -19.14 -3.28
N LEU A 87 12.35 -17.84 -3.09
CA LEU A 87 11.39 -17.30 -2.13
C LEU A 87 10.93 -15.90 -2.56
N PHE A 88 9.65 -15.59 -2.34
CA PHE A 88 9.16 -14.22 -2.25
C PHE A 88 8.80 -13.88 -0.81
N ILE A 89 9.27 -12.70 -0.36
CA ILE A 89 8.86 -12.09 0.89
C ILE A 89 8.02 -10.87 0.55
N PHE A 90 6.75 -10.89 0.97
CA PHE A 90 5.84 -9.77 0.78
C PHE A 90 5.61 -9.06 2.10
N ASN A 91 5.67 -7.72 2.09
CA ASN A 91 5.29 -6.90 3.24
C ASN A 91 3.76 -6.88 3.40
N THR A 92 3.13 -8.03 3.59
CA THR A 92 1.66 -8.22 3.57
C THR A 92 1.18 -9.06 4.75
N HIS A 93 -0.09 -8.90 5.13
CA HIS A 93 -0.73 -9.66 6.21
C HIS A 93 -2.10 -10.14 5.77
N PHE A 94 -2.46 -11.38 6.10
CA PHE A 94 -3.77 -11.95 5.78
C PHE A 94 -4.94 -11.21 6.45
N SER A 95 -4.69 -10.39 7.48
CA SER A 95 -5.74 -9.59 8.14
C SER A 95 -6.08 -8.28 7.42
N LEU A 96 -5.18 -7.79 6.56
CA LEU A 96 -5.35 -6.54 5.83
C LEU A 96 -5.75 -6.74 4.37
N ASN A 97 -5.60 -7.96 3.88
CA ASN A 97 -5.57 -8.28 2.47
C ASN A 97 -6.56 -9.38 2.18
N TYR A 98 -6.84 -9.57 0.89
CA TYR A 98 -7.48 -10.79 0.43
C TYR A 98 -6.63 -12.01 0.82
N GLN A 99 -7.32 -13.08 1.21
CA GLN A 99 -6.67 -14.32 1.59
C GLN A 99 -5.88 -14.84 0.38
N LEU A 100 -4.57 -14.95 0.55
CA LEU A 100 -3.70 -15.62 -0.38
C LEU A 100 -3.57 -17.08 0.07
N PRO A 101 -3.59 -18.07 -0.84
CA PRO A 101 -3.10 -19.41 -0.57
C PRO A 101 -1.57 -19.45 -0.86
N PRO A 102 -0.69 -19.18 0.12
CA PRO A 102 0.75 -19.20 -0.11
C PRO A 102 1.25 -20.64 -0.28
N THR A 103 2.19 -20.84 -1.19
CA THR A 103 3.09 -21.99 -1.13
C THR A 103 4.17 -21.78 -0.07
N SER A 104 4.98 -22.80 0.18
CA SER A 104 6.17 -22.71 1.06
C SER A 104 7.19 -21.64 0.62
N SER A 105 7.12 -21.17 -0.63
CA SER A 105 7.98 -20.12 -1.18
C SER A 105 7.39 -18.71 -1.05
N VAL A 106 6.21 -18.54 -0.45
CA VAL A 106 5.62 -17.23 -0.17
C VAL A 106 5.62 -16.95 1.32
N ILE A 107 6.39 -15.95 1.72
CA ILE A 107 6.44 -15.49 3.12
C ILE A 107 5.78 -14.13 3.23
N GLN A 108 4.82 -14.03 4.15
CA GLN A 108 4.16 -12.77 4.50
C GLN A 108 4.85 -12.18 5.74
N ALA A 109 5.37 -10.97 5.61
CA ALA A 109 6.06 -10.23 6.66
C ALA A 109 5.58 -8.76 6.68
N ALA A 110 4.27 -8.54 6.91
CA ALA A 110 3.73 -7.19 7.07
C ALA A 110 4.32 -6.45 8.27
N GLY A 111 4.44 -5.13 8.13
CA GLY A 111 4.86 -4.24 9.21
C GLY A 111 6.37 -4.04 9.27
N LEU A 112 7.11 -4.39 8.21
CA LEU A 112 8.56 -4.11 8.12
C LEU A 112 8.87 -2.62 8.21
N ASN A 113 7.94 -1.77 7.78
CA ASN A 113 8.03 -0.33 7.86
C ASN A 113 7.50 0.24 9.19
N CYS A 114 6.87 -0.57 10.04
CA CYS A 114 6.24 -0.11 11.28
C CYS A 114 7.24 -0.09 12.44
N ALA A 115 7.19 0.99 13.23
CA ALA A 115 8.05 1.16 14.40
C ALA A 115 7.30 1.90 15.51
N PRO A 116 7.67 1.71 16.79
CA PRO A 116 7.20 2.56 17.87
C PRO A 116 7.51 4.04 17.59
N PRO A 117 6.60 4.97 17.95
CA PRO A 117 6.79 6.38 17.66
C PRO A 117 7.96 6.95 18.46
N GLN A 118 8.75 7.80 17.82
CA GLN A 118 9.76 8.63 18.47
C GLN A 118 9.16 9.98 18.91
N PRO A 119 9.78 10.68 19.88
CA PRO A 119 9.33 12.01 20.27
C PRO A 119 9.32 13.00 19.11
N LEU A 120 8.23 13.75 18.96
CA LEU A 120 8.12 14.82 17.96
C LEU A 120 8.97 16.03 18.32
N THR A 121 9.25 16.87 17.33
CA THR A 121 9.86 18.17 17.58
C THR A 121 8.91 19.06 18.39
N GLN A 122 9.46 19.93 19.23
CA GLN A 122 8.67 20.81 20.10
C GLN A 122 7.66 21.68 19.33
N ASP A 123 8.00 22.09 18.11
CA ASP A 123 7.12 22.86 17.23
C ASP A 123 5.91 22.04 16.74
N LEU A 124 6.09 20.75 16.46
CA LEU A 124 4.97 19.87 16.08
C LEU A 124 4.11 19.52 17.28
N GLU A 125 4.75 19.20 18.41
CA GLU A 125 4.06 18.92 19.67
C GLU A 125 3.17 20.10 20.06
N SER A 126 3.71 21.33 20.05
CA SER A 126 2.96 22.53 20.40
C SER A 126 1.80 22.80 19.45
N PHE A 127 1.97 22.54 18.14
CA PHE A 127 0.91 22.69 17.16
C PHE A 127 -0.23 21.68 17.40
N ILE A 128 0.11 20.42 17.63
CA ILE A 128 -0.85 19.35 17.91
C ILE A 128 -1.54 19.61 19.25
N ASP A 129 -0.80 20.05 20.27
CA ASP A 129 -1.35 20.36 21.59
C ASP A 129 -2.34 21.52 21.56
N GLY A 130 -2.11 22.50 20.69
CA GLY A 130 -3.02 23.58 20.41
C GLY A 130 -4.36 23.16 19.78
N SER A 131 -4.62 21.86 19.56
CA SER A 131 -5.95 21.31 19.24
C SER A 131 -6.86 21.10 20.46
N GLY A 132 -6.31 21.18 21.69
CA GLY A 132 -7.06 20.81 22.89
C GLY A 132 -7.52 19.35 22.85
N ASP A 133 -8.82 19.14 23.06
CA ASP A 133 -9.45 17.81 23.05
C ASP A 133 -9.91 17.37 21.65
N ASP A 134 -10.00 18.30 20.69
CA ASP A 134 -10.50 18.03 19.34
C ASP A 134 -9.55 17.13 18.53
N GLY A 135 -8.24 17.18 18.83
CA GLY A 135 -7.21 16.33 18.25
C GLY A 135 -6.67 16.79 16.88
N CYS A 136 -5.92 15.90 16.24
CA CYS A 136 -5.20 16.17 14.99
C CYS A 136 -5.54 15.17 13.88
N ILE A 137 -5.57 15.67 12.64
CA ILE A 137 -5.75 14.92 11.41
C ILE A 137 -4.47 15.02 10.58
N ILE A 138 -4.03 13.90 10.03
CA ILE A 138 -2.89 13.85 9.12
C ILE A 138 -3.39 13.66 7.69
N LEU A 139 -2.83 14.37 6.71
CA LEU A 139 -3.10 14.18 5.28
C LEU A 139 -1.80 13.93 4.51
N SER A 140 -1.70 12.78 3.83
CA SER A 140 -0.53 12.41 3.01
C SER A 140 -0.90 11.51 1.82
N PHE A 141 -0.54 11.95 0.61
CA PHE A 141 -0.71 11.16 -0.62
C PHE A 141 0.49 10.26 -0.95
N GLY A 142 1.44 10.11 -0.02
CA GLY A 142 2.62 9.27 -0.20
C GLY A 142 3.78 10.01 -0.89
N SER A 143 4.72 9.25 -1.48
CA SER A 143 5.94 9.79 -2.10
C SER A 143 5.84 9.92 -3.62
N ILE A 144 5.05 9.06 -4.26
CA ILE A 144 4.84 9.07 -5.72
C ILE A 144 3.89 10.22 -6.11
N LEU A 145 2.84 10.42 -5.30
CA LEU A 145 1.87 11.47 -5.51
C LEU A 145 2.15 12.60 -4.54
N LYS A 146 2.62 13.70 -5.10
CA LYS A 146 2.93 14.88 -4.32
C LYS A 146 1.65 15.68 -4.12
N GLY A 147 1.45 16.24 -2.94
CA GLY A 147 0.30 17.11 -2.67
C GLY A 147 0.27 18.27 -3.66
N VAL A 148 1.45 18.73 -4.08
CA VAL A 148 1.61 19.84 -5.04
C VAL A 148 1.14 19.55 -6.46
N ASP A 149 0.88 18.29 -6.81
CA ASP A 149 0.39 17.91 -8.13
C ASP A 149 -1.14 17.79 -8.15
N LEU A 150 -1.81 18.03 -7.02
CA LEU A 150 -3.26 18.11 -6.95
C LEU A 150 -3.79 19.29 -7.77
N PRO A 151 -4.92 19.12 -8.49
CA PRO A 151 -5.61 20.24 -9.11
C PRO A 151 -5.99 21.31 -8.09
N ASP A 152 -5.90 22.58 -8.51
CA ASP A 152 -6.22 23.74 -7.68
C ASP A 152 -7.60 23.63 -7.00
N ASP A 153 -8.61 23.12 -7.71
CA ASP A 153 -9.96 22.97 -7.18
C ASP A 153 -10.04 21.94 -6.05
N VAL A 154 -9.26 20.85 -6.15
CA VAL A 154 -9.16 19.83 -5.11
C VAL A 154 -8.42 20.39 -3.89
N ARG A 155 -7.33 21.14 -4.11
CA ARG A 155 -6.62 21.82 -3.02
C ARG A 155 -7.53 22.80 -2.27
N ARG A 156 -8.25 23.66 -2.99
CA ARG A 156 -9.19 24.62 -2.39
C ARG A 156 -10.34 23.93 -1.67
N LEU A 157 -10.82 22.80 -2.19
CA LEU A 157 -11.82 21.96 -1.50
C LEU A 157 -11.29 21.45 -0.16
N PHE A 158 -10.04 20.96 -0.08
CA PHE A 158 -9.43 20.55 1.17
C PHE A 158 -9.26 21.72 2.15
N LEU A 159 -8.67 22.83 1.72
CA LEU A 159 -8.48 24.01 2.58
C LEU A 159 -9.81 24.54 3.13
N SER A 160 -10.83 24.66 2.28
CA SER A 160 -12.17 25.11 2.68
C SER A 160 -12.91 24.10 3.56
N THR A 161 -12.61 22.81 3.46
CA THR A 161 -13.15 21.81 4.39
C THR A 161 -12.44 21.90 5.73
N PHE A 162 -11.11 21.98 5.73
CA PHE A 162 -10.31 22.03 6.95
C PHE A 162 -10.53 23.29 7.76
N SER A 163 -10.84 24.42 7.12
CA SER A 163 -11.19 25.67 7.83
C SER A 163 -12.44 25.55 8.70
N ARG A 164 -13.31 24.57 8.42
CA ARG A 164 -14.54 24.29 9.18
C ARG A 164 -14.29 23.34 10.37
N LEU A 165 -13.13 22.69 10.40
CA LEU A 165 -12.80 21.70 11.43
C LEU A 165 -12.22 22.38 12.66
N LYS A 166 -12.49 21.80 13.84
CA LYS A 166 -11.86 22.20 15.09
C LYS A 166 -10.48 21.55 15.27
N GLN A 167 -10.27 20.42 14.60
CA GLN A 167 -9.02 19.68 14.60
C GLN A 167 -7.88 20.49 13.99
N ARG A 168 -6.67 20.23 14.48
CA ARG A 168 -5.45 20.62 13.77
C ARG A 168 -5.23 19.66 12.61
N VAL A 169 -4.78 20.17 11.47
CA VAL A 169 -4.51 19.36 10.28
C VAL A 169 -3.05 19.54 9.90
N ILE A 170 -2.30 18.43 9.85
CA ILE A 170 -0.96 18.41 9.29
C ILE A 170 -1.07 17.83 7.89
N TRP A 171 -0.69 18.61 6.89
CA TRP A 171 -0.79 18.22 5.49
C TRP A 171 0.61 18.18 4.87
N LYS A 172 0.99 16.99 4.38
CA LYS A 172 2.17 16.83 3.54
C LYS A 172 2.04 17.64 2.24
N TRP A 173 2.86 18.67 2.11
CA TRP A 173 2.88 19.60 0.98
C TRP A 173 4.33 19.98 0.67
N GLU A 174 4.84 19.51 -0.47
CA GLU A 174 6.27 19.51 -0.80
C GLU A 174 6.85 20.89 -1.14
N ASP A 175 6.02 21.80 -1.65
CA ASP A 175 6.45 23.09 -2.19
C ASP A 175 5.37 24.15 -2.02
N GLU A 176 5.53 25.00 -1.01
CA GLU A 176 4.59 26.10 -0.73
C GLU A 176 4.55 27.16 -1.85
N SER A 177 5.57 27.25 -2.71
CA SER A 177 5.56 28.19 -3.84
C SER A 177 4.50 27.85 -4.90
N LYS A 178 4.01 26.61 -4.89
CA LYS A 178 2.92 26.14 -5.76
C LYS A 178 1.53 26.47 -5.22
N LEU A 179 1.41 27.10 -4.05
CA LEU A 179 0.13 27.63 -3.57
C LEU A 179 -0.35 28.75 -4.49
N GLY A 180 -1.66 28.77 -4.76
CA GLY A 180 -2.28 29.82 -5.55
C GLY A 180 -2.17 31.17 -4.82
N LYS A 181 -2.02 32.25 -5.57
CA LYS A 181 -1.89 33.61 -5.00
C LYS A 181 -3.05 34.00 -4.08
N ASP A 182 -4.23 33.43 -4.31
CA ASP A 182 -5.46 33.70 -3.56
C ASP A 182 -5.81 32.58 -2.55
N ASP A 183 -4.91 31.61 -2.33
CA ASP A 183 -5.19 30.53 -1.39
C ASP A 183 -5.06 31.00 0.06
N PHE A 184 -6.17 30.91 0.79
CA PHE A 184 -6.20 31.12 2.23
C PHE A 184 -5.85 29.82 2.96
N ILE A 185 -4.73 29.81 3.67
CA ILE A 185 -4.33 28.70 4.55
C ILE A 185 -5.01 28.90 5.91
N PRO A 186 -5.92 28.00 6.33
CA PRO A 186 -6.57 28.14 7.62
C PRO A 186 -5.57 28.00 8.79
N PRO A 187 -5.76 28.71 9.91
CA PRO A 187 -4.81 28.71 11.03
C PRO A 187 -4.68 27.35 11.74
N ASN A 188 -5.63 26.44 11.50
CA ASN A 188 -5.59 25.07 12.00
C ASN A 188 -4.87 24.11 11.04
N VAL A 189 -4.36 24.56 9.89
CA VAL A 189 -3.62 23.75 8.93
C VAL A 189 -2.13 24.10 9.00
N LYS A 190 -1.28 23.07 9.05
CA LYS A 190 0.19 23.18 8.96
C LYS A 190 0.71 22.35 7.81
N PHE A 191 1.46 22.98 6.92
CA PHE A 191 2.15 22.31 5.82
C PHE A 191 3.50 21.78 6.27
N MET A 192 3.88 20.65 5.69
CA MET A 192 5.21 20.04 5.86
C MET A 192 5.63 19.36 4.58
N SER A 193 6.85 19.62 4.10
CA SER A 193 7.38 18.93 2.91
C SER A 193 7.63 17.44 3.13
N TRP A 194 7.91 17.06 4.38
CA TRP A 194 8.09 15.68 4.80
C TRP A 194 7.47 15.45 6.18
N LEU A 195 6.80 14.31 6.35
CA LEU A 195 6.16 13.95 7.61
C LEU A 195 6.99 12.89 8.36
N PRO A 196 7.25 13.06 9.67
CA PRO A 196 7.59 11.94 10.55
C PRO A 196 6.32 11.09 10.77
N GLN A 197 5.88 10.38 9.73
CA GLN A 197 4.53 9.78 9.65
C GLN A 197 4.26 8.76 10.77
N GLN A 198 5.22 7.88 11.08
CA GLN A 198 5.13 6.93 12.20
C GLN A 198 4.92 7.65 13.54
N ASP A 199 5.72 8.68 13.79
CA ASP A 199 5.72 9.42 15.05
C ASP A 199 4.42 10.20 15.21
N LEU A 200 3.94 10.82 14.12
CA LEU A 200 2.65 11.50 14.08
C LEU A 200 1.50 10.51 14.31
N LEU A 201 1.47 9.38 13.60
CA LEU A 201 0.42 8.39 13.76
C LEU A 201 0.40 7.78 15.16
N GLY A 202 1.56 7.60 15.78
CA GLY A 202 1.68 7.13 17.17
C GLY A 202 1.37 8.19 18.23
N HIS A 203 1.15 9.44 17.85
CA HIS A 203 0.84 10.51 18.80
C HIS A 203 -0.62 10.38 19.33
N PRO A 204 -0.86 10.46 20.66
CA PRO A 204 -2.16 10.17 21.26
C PRO A 204 -3.31 11.10 20.83
N LYS A 205 -2.99 12.31 20.34
CA LYS A 205 -3.99 13.26 19.81
C LYS A 205 -4.32 13.06 18.34
N VAL A 206 -3.63 12.20 17.60
CA VAL A 206 -3.99 11.93 16.19
C VAL A 206 -5.23 11.04 16.15
N ARG A 207 -6.26 11.50 15.45
CA ARG A 207 -7.59 10.87 15.41
C ARG A 207 -7.95 10.30 14.05
N LEU A 208 -7.33 10.80 12.99
CA LEU A 208 -7.64 10.42 11.63
C LEU A 208 -6.43 10.60 10.72
N PHE A 209 -6.24 9.64 9.82
CA PHE A 209 -5.26 9.75 8.75
C PHE A 209 -5.95 9.63 7.39
N ILE A 210 -5.79 10.67 6.58
CA ILE A 210 -6.32 10.76 5.22
C ILE A 210 -5.17 10.47 4.26
N THR A 211 -5.34 9.46 3.41
CA THR A 211 -4.26 8.96 2.55
C THR A 211 -4.74 8.48 1.20
N HIS A 212 -3.83 8.36 0.24
CA HIS A 212 -4.11 7.74 -1.07
C HIS A 212 -4.34 6.22 -0.99
N GLY A 213 -4.07 5.60 0.16
CA GLY A 213 -4.25 4.15 0.38
C GLY A 213 -3.05 3.30 -0.03
N GLY A 214 -1.84 3.86 -0.01
CA GLY A 214 -0.62 3.08 -0.19
C GLY A 214 -0.45 2.02 0.91
N LEU A 215 0.05 0.84 0.54
CA LEU A 215 0.17 -0.31 1.44
C LEU A 215 0.86 0.04 2.77
N ASN A 216 2.02 0.69 2.70
CA ASN A 216 2.76 1.08 3.89
C ASN A 216 1.91 2.01 4.76
N SER A 217 1.36 3.10 4.21
CA SER A 217 0.48 4.02 4.95
C SER A 217 -0.70 3.33 5.66
N ILE A 218 -1.33 2.33 5.02
CA ILE A 218 -2.40 1.55 5.65
C ILE A 218 -1.85 0.73 6.82
N GLN A 219 -0.72 0.04 6.65
CA GLN A 219 -0.10 -0.74 7.72
C GLN A 219 0.29 0.12 8.91
N GLU A 220 0.84 1.31 8.68
CA GLU A 220 1.26 2.22 9.75
C GLU A 220 0.06 2.74 10.54
N ALA A 221 -1.02 3.07 9.84
CA ALA A 221 -2.26 3.50 10.47
C ALA A 221 -2.88 2.39 11.32
N VAL A 222 -2.89 1.15 10.82
CA VAL A 222 -3.37 0.00 11.57
C VAL A 222 -2.46 -0.27 12.76
N TYR A 223 -1.14 -0.23 12.58
CA TYR A 223 -0.16 -0.42 13.65
C TYR A 223 -0.38 0.57 14.80
N HIS A 224 -0.55 1.86 14.47
CA HIS A 224 -0.82 2.94 15.46
C HIS A 224 -2.29 3.12 15.81
N LYS A 225 -3.18 2.29 15.26
CA LYS A 225 -4.62 2.30 15.55
C LYS A 225 -5.31 3.64 15.21
N VAL A 226 -4.91 4.28 14.12
CA VAL A 226 -5.48 5.54 13.62
C VAL A 226 -6.45 5.28 12.47
N PRO A 227 -7.77 5.56 12.62
CA PRO A 227 -8.75 5.42 11.55
C PRO A 227 -8.36 6.15 10.26
N LEU A 228 -8.83 5.62 9.12
CA LEU A 228 -8.39 6.03 7.78
C LEU A 228 -9.53 6.57 6.92
N ILE A 229 -9.25 7.60 6.12
CA ILE A 229 -9.99 7.89 4.87
C ILE A 229 -9.05 7.63 3.70
N ILE A 230 -9.47 6.78 2.77
CA ILE A 230 -8.72 6.48 1.56
C ILE A 230 -9.30 7.26 0.38
N LEU A 231 -8.49 8.14 -0.20
CA LEU A 231 -8.83 8.92 -1.39
C LEU A 231 -8.02 8.40 -2.59
N PRO A 232 -8.57 7.45 -3.38
CA PRO A 232 -7.89 6.95 -4.56
C PRO A 232 -7.77 8.04 -5.63
N VAL A 233 -6.77 7.89 -6.48
CA VAL A 233 -6.10 8.99 -7.19
C VAL A 233 -6.78 9.36 -8.51
N PHE A 234 -7.59 8.46 -9.07
CA PHE A 234 -8.25 8.61 -10.37
C PHE A 234 -9.55 9.41 -10.28
N VAL A 235 -9.50 10.62 -9.70
CA VAL A 235 -10.65 11.54 -9.68
C VAL A 235 -10.62 12.41 -10.93
N ASP A 236 -10.80 11.78 -12.10
CA ASP A 236 -10.79 12.46 -13.40
C ASP A 236 -12.15 13.08 -13.75
N GLN A 237 -13.14 12.97 -12.86
CA GLN A 237 -14.50 13.44 -13.11
C GLN A 237 -14.71 14.84 -12.53
N PRO A 238 -15.29 15.79 -13.30
CA PRO A 238 -15.76 17.06 -12.75
C PRO A 238 -16.91 16.78 -11.79
N ILE A 239 -16.59 16.65 -10.50
CA ILE A 239 -17.58 16.54 -9.43
C ILE A 239 -18.02 17.94 -9.04
N ASN A 240 -19.30 18.11 -8.72
CA ASN A 240 -19.79 19.34 -8.11
C ASN A 240 -19.01 19.59 -6.80
N ALA A 241 -18.09 20.56 -6.82
CA ALA A 241 -17.15 20.82 -5.73
C ALA A 241 -17.84 21.02 -4.38
N ARG A 242 -19.03 21.63 -4.37
CA ARG A 242 -19.80 21.85 -3.14
C ARG A 242 -20.36 20.55 -2.55
N ILE A 243 -20.81 19.63 -3.41
CA ILE A 243 -21.27 18.31 -2.97
C ILE A 243 -20.09 17.50 -2.44
N ALA A 244 -18.97 17.47 -3.19
CA ALA A 244 -17.75 16.79 -2.74
C ALA A 244 -17.23 17.33 -1.40
N GLN A 245 -17.25 18.66 -1.21
CA GLN A 245 -16.83 19.30 0.03
C GLN A 245 -17.68 18.85 1.23
N ASN A 246 -19.01 18.83 1.07
CA ASN A 246 -19.90 18.41 2.15
C ASN A 246 -19.76 16.91 2.44
N VAL A 247 -19.70 16.07 1.41
CA VAL A 247 -19.49 14.62 1.59
C VAL A 247 -18.18 14.35 2.31
N PHE A 248 -17.10 15.06 1.96
CA PHE A 248 -15.80 14.89 2.61
C PHE A 248 -15.82 15.39 4.06
N TYR A 249 -16.42 16.55 4.33
CA TYR A 249 -16.62 17.05 5.68
C TYR A 249 -17.43 16.07 6.54
N ASP A 250 -18.55 15.57 6.02
CA ASP A 250 -19.44 14.65 6.72
C ASP A 250 -18.74 13.31 7.01
N ALA A 251 -17.93 12.80 6.07
CA ALA A 251 -17.12 11.61 6.29
C ALA A 251 -16.09 11.79 7.41
N ILE A 252 -15.42 12.95 7.48
CA ILE A 252 -14.50 13.28 8.58
C ILE A 252 -15.27 13.33 9.90
N GLN A 253 -16.40 14.03 9.96
CA GLN A 253 -17.22 14.13 11.17
C GLN A 253 -17.73 12.77 11.62
N GLN A 254 -18.15 11.91 10.70
CA GLN A 254 -18.62 10.56 11.00
C GLN A 254 -17.52 9.73 11.66
N ILE A 255 -16.31 9.69 11.10
CA ILE A 255 -15.20 8.91 11.67
C ILE A 255 -14.77 9.45 13.04
N LEU A 256 -14.80 10.78 13.22
CA LEU A 256 -14.40 11.40 14.49
C LEU A 256 -15.45 11.23 15.61
N SER A 257 -16.73 11.07 15.26
CA SER A 257 -17.84 10.99 16.22
C SER A 257 -18.30 9.56 16.52
N ASP A 258 -18.20 8.65 15.55
CA ASP A 258 -18.62 7.25 15.71
C ASP A 258 -17.45 6.40 16.25
N PRO A 259 -17.53 5.91 17.51
CA PRO A 259 -16.46 5.13 18.11
C PRO A 259 -16.23 3.79 17.40
N SER A 260 -17.18 3.29 16.61
CA SER A 260 -17.06 2.00 15.93
C SER A 260 -15.88 1.95 14.96
N TYR A 261 -15.49 3.08 14.35
CA TYR A 261 -14.29 3.16 13.50
C TYR A 261 -13.01 2.93 14.31
N LYS A 262 -12.94 3.52 15.50
CA LYS A 262 -11.81 3.34 16.41
C LYS A 262 -11.76 1.91 16.95
N GLU A 263 -12.89 1.35 17.37
CA GLU A 263 -12.97 -0.03 17.84
C GLU A 263 -12.58 -1.05 16.75
N ARG A 264 -12.99 -0.82 15.50
CA ARG A 264 -12.62 -1.69 14.37
C ARG A 264 -11.12 -1.67 14.11
N ILE A 265 -10.50 -0.49 14.10
CA ILE A 265 -9.06 -0.42 13.86
C ILE A 265 -8.25 -0.93 15.05
N ASP A 266 -8.73 -0.78 16.28
CA ASP A 266 -8.10 -1.38 17.46
C ASP A 266 -8.10 -2.92 17.36
N LYS A 267 -9.22 -3.53 16.96
CA LYS A 267 -9.33 -4.97 16.70
C LYS A 267 -8.40 -5.41 15.57
N LEU A 268 -8.38 -4.67 14.47
CA LEU A 268 -7.53 -4.99 13.32
C LEU A 268 -6.05 -4.91 13.65
N SER A 269 -5.66 -3.90 14.44
CA SER A 269 -4.30 -3.73 14.96
C SER A 269 -3.89 -4.90 15.84
N ALA A 270 -4.77 -5.34 16.75
CA ALA A 270 -4.52 -6.50 17.59
C ALA A 270 -4.26 -7.77 16.76
N VAL A 271 -5.07 -8.03 15.73
CA VAL A 271 -4.87 -9.17 14.83
C VAL A 271 -3.57 -9.06 14.02
N MET A 272 -3.22 -7.86 13.54
CA MET A 272 -1.99 -7.66 12.75
C MET A 272 -0.73 -7.79 13.61
N GLN A 273 -0.78 -7.37 14.88
CA GLN A 273 0.37 -7.43 15.79
C GLN A 273 0.52 -8.78 16.48
N ASP A 274 -0.54 -9.59 16.54
CA ASP A 274 -0.52 -10.94 17.10
C ASP A 274 0.17 -11.92 16.13
N GLN A 275 1.50 -11.91 16.15
CA GLN A 275 2.36 -12.74 15.31
C GLN A 275 3.39 -13.47 16.17
N MET A 276 3.74 -14.70 15.76
CA MET A 276 4.69 -15.55 16.51
C MET A 276 6.08 -14.93 16.66
N GLU A 277 6.52 -14.18 15.65
CA GLU A 277 7.80 -13.48 15.62
C GLU A 277 7.63 -12.09 15.01
N SER A 278 8.62 -11.20 15.21
CA SER A 278 8.58 -9.90 14.58
C SER A 278 8.71 -10.03 13.05
N PRO A 279 8.14 -9.11 12.26
CA PRO A 279 8.26 -9.16 10.79
C PRO A 279 9.73 -9.20 10.34
N MET A 280 10.62 -8.47 11.02
CA MET A 280 12.04 -8.45 10.69
C MET A 280 12.72 -9.79 11.02
N ASP A 281 12.45 -10.38 12.18
CA ASP A 281 13.02 -11.69 12.55
C ASP A 281 12.57 -12.79 11.58
N ARG A 282 11.31 -12.75 11.13
CA ARG A 282 10.80 -13.65 10.08
C ARG A 282 11.61 -13.52 8.79
N VAL A 283 11.86 -12.29 8.34
CA VAL A 283 12.65 -12.04 7.12
C VAL A 283 14.06 -12.59 7.26
N ILE A 284 14.73 -12.28 8.39
CA ILE A 284 16.08 -12.77 8.67
C ILE A 284 16.10 -14.30 8.65
N TYR A 285 15.16 -14.94 9.36
CA TYR A 285 15.07 -16.39 9.42
C TYR A 285 14.97 -17.03 8.04
N TRP A 286 14.10 -16.52 7.17
CA TRP A 286 13.87 -17.11 5.85
C TRP A 286 15.01 -16.85 4.87
N ILE A 287 15.68 -15.70 4.96
CA ILE A 287 16.91 -15.43 4.20
C ILE A 287 17.99 -16.42 4.62
N GLU A 288 18.24 -16.55 5.93
CA GLU A 288 19.23 -17.50 6.43
C GLU A 288 18.84 -18.95 6.11
N TYR A 289 17.55 -19.28 6.11
CA TYR A 289 17.05 -20.61 5.75
C TYR A 289 17.46 -20.97 4.32
N VAL A 290 17.22 -20.08 3.35
CA VAL A 290 17.61 -20.32 1.94
C VAL A 290 19.12 -20.48 1.82
N ILE A 291 19.91 -19.68 2.55
CA ILE A 291 21.38 -19.77 2.55
C ILE A 291 21.85 -21.10 3.16
N ARG A 292 21.33 -21.48 4.33
CA ARG A 292 21.67 -22.74 5.03
C ARG A 292 21.35 -23.98 4.20
N HIS A 293 20.40 -23.87 3.28
CA HIS A 293 19.94 -24.96 2.43
C HIS A 293 20.31 -24.75 0.95
N GLU A 294 21.37 -24.01 0.66
CA GLU A 294 21.99 -23.88 -0.66
C GLU A 294 20.98 -23.53 -1.78
N GLY A 295 20.08 -22.57 -1.50
CA GLY A 295 19.04 -22.14 -2.45
C GLY A 295 17.67 -22.79 -2.20
N GLY A 296 17.51 -23.67 -1.21
CA GLY A 296 16.19 -24.13 -0.75
C GLY A 296 15.36 -24.82 -1.84
N SER A 297 15.99 -25.66 -2.67
CA SER A 297 15.34 -26.33 -3.82
C SER A 297 14.07 -27.12 -3.48
N HIS A 298 13.93 -27.57 -2.22
CA HIS A 298 12.75 -28.25 -1.70
C HIS A 298 11.54 -27.32 -1.46
N LEU A 299 11.76 -26.01 -1.31
CA LEU A 299 10.67 -25.02 -1.21
C LEU A 299 9.97 -24.84 -2.56
N ARG A 300 10.70 -25.08 -3.66
CA ARG A 300 10.24 -24.92 -5.04
C ARG A 300 9.24 -26.01 -5.40
N THR A 301 8.17 -25.62 -6.09
CA THR A 301 7.16 -26.58 -6.55
C THR A 301 7.71 -27.44 -7.69
N SER A 302 7.15 -28.64 -7.88
CA SER A 302 7.61 -29.54 -8.96
C SER A 302 7.41 -28.95 -10.35
N SER A 303 6.40 -28.09 -10.53
CA SER A 303 6.17 -27.34 -11.78
C SER A 303 7.34 -26.42 -12.14
N GLN A 304 8.07 -25.90 -11.15
CA GLN A 304 9.28 -25.11 -11.40
C GLN A 304 10.52 -25.98 -11.64
N ARG A 305 10.66 -27.09 -10.90
CA ARG A 305 11.83 -27.98 -11.00
C ARG A 305 11.92 -28.73 -12.34
N HIS A 306 10.82 -28.90 -13.06
CA HIS A 306 10.80 -29.67 -14.29
C HIS A 306 11.46 -28.98 -15.49
N LEU A 307 11.61 -27.65 -15.48
CA LEU A 307 12.20 -26.92 -16.61
C LEU A 307 13.74 -26.97 -16.63
N GLU A 308 14.39 -27.13 -15.47
CA GLU A 308 15.86 -27.32 -15.39
C GLU A 308 16.34 -28.62 -16.06
N LYS A 309 15.50 -29.66 -16.09
CA LYS A 309 15.86 -30.97 -16.69
C LYS A 309 15.93 -30.94 -18.22
N TYR A 310 15.30 -29.96 -18.87
CA TYR A 310 15.29 -29.84 -20.34
C TYR A 310 16.27 -28.80 -20.87
N ALA A 311 16.92 -28.00 -20.01
CA ALA A 311 17.96 -27.05 -20.42
C ALA A 311 19.35 -27.71 -20.62
N ASN A 312 19.48 -29.00 -20.34
CA ASN A 312 20.73 -29.78 -20.46
C ASN A 312 20.69 -30.85 -21.58
N TYR A 313 19.78 -30.70 -22.56
CA TYR A 313 19.73 -31.53 -23.77
C TYR A 313 19.64 -30.66 -25.01
#